data_AF-A0A087DZI7-F1
#
_entry.id   AF-A0A087DZI7-F1
#
_cell.length_a   1.000
_cell.length_b   1.000
_cell.length_c   1.000
_cell.angle_alpha   90.00
_cell.angle_beta   90.00
_cell.angle_gamma   90.00
#
_symmetry.space_group_name_H-M   'P 1'
#
loop_
_entity.id
_entity.type
_entity.pdbx_description
1 polymer ?
#
loop_
_entity_poly.entity_id
_entity_poly.type
_entity_poly.pdbx_seq_one_letter_code
_entity_poly.pdbx_strand_id
1 'polypeptide(L)'
;MTMLFLEYLFLWYLFYSFCGWVYESVLVSVQQRRFVNRGFLNGPLCPIYGTGAVLAVVVFGGERNPAVVFLVSSVGACILEYFTSWAMEELFHARWWDYSHFRFNLNGRICLLGAIVFGIGGVAIVDVIQPQVARVTAMIPLVLIHVMCAVFLVAITVDAVVTVVGIVDFEKSLEQFQTAVAKYGDAFGEMREKVGDAMGEATGRAAELAAGVAAGANERLGGVPGKVGETIGEKVGGTWHSGREMSTELMLRIREAAASAFNRQQRRMIVSFPRLKATRNDESLQQLREAFEKLRRSGR
;
A
#
# COMPACT_ATOMS: atom_id res chain seq x y z
N MET A 1 -17.78 21.40 -31.26
CA MET A 1 -18.02 20.33 -30.27
C MET A 1 -19.31 20.68 -29.53
N THR A 2 -20.35 19.85 -29.58
CA THR A 2 -21.65 20.15 -28.94
C THR A 2 -21.60 19.83 -27.44
N MET A 3 -22.45 20.47 -26.64
CA MET A 3 -22.58 20.18 -25.20
C MET A 3 -22.87 18.70 -24.95
N LEU A 4 -23.76 18.10 -25.75
CA LEU A 4 -24.09 16.68 -25.66
C LEU A 4 -22.89 15.75 -25.91
N PHE A 5 -21.98 16.12 -26.81
CA PHE A 5 -20.79 15.31 -27.04
C PHE A 5 -19.88 15.29 -25.81
N LEU A 6 -19.71 16.43 -25.12
CA LEU A 6 -18.94 16.50 -23.88
C LEU A 6 -19.55 15.64 -22.77
N GLU A 7 -20.88 15.61 -22.68
CA GLU A 7 -21.59 14.77 -21.72
C GLU A 7 -21.39 13.29 -22.00
N TYR A 8 -21.41 12.87 -23.27
CA TYR A 8 -21.05 11.51 -23.64
C TYR A 8 -19.61 11.17 -23.28
N LEU A 9 -18.65 12.06 -23.59
CA LEU A 9 -17.26 11.84 -23.18
C LEU A 9 -17.13 11.70 -21.66
N PHE A 10 -17.86 12.51 -20.89
CA PHE A 10 -17.85 12.44 -19.42
C PHE A 10 -18.43 11.11 -18.91
N LEU A 11 -19.56 10.66 -19.45
CA LEU A 11 -20.14 9.36 -19.06
C LEU A 11 -19.25 8.18 -19.46
N TRP A 12 -18.63 8.23 -20.65
CA TRP A 12 -17.67 7.21 -21.07
C TRP A 12 -16.42 7.21 -20.20
N TYR A 13 -15.91 8.40 -19.84
CA TYR A 13 -14.83 8.55 -18.87
C TYR A 13 -15.16 7.83 -17.57
N LEU A 14 -16.33 8.08 -16.97
CA LEU A 14 -16.76 7.42 -15.73
C LEU A 14 -16.89 5.90 -15.90
N PHE A 15 -17.48 5.44 -17.00
CA PHE A 15 -17.64 4.02 -17.31
C PHE A 15 -16.28 3.31 -17.38
N TYR A 16 -15.34 3.83 -18.17
CA TYR A 16 -14.03 3.22 -18.32
C TYR A 16 -13.18 3.35 -17.05
N SER A 17 -13.32 4.44 -16.28
CA SER A 17 -12.73 4.54 -14.95
C SER A 17 -13.25 3.49 -13.97
N PHE A 18 -14.55 3.17 -14.03
CA PHE A 18 -15.14 2.09 -13.24
C PHE A 18 -14.65 0.72 -13.71
N CYS A 19 -14.60 0.45 -15.01
CA CYS A 19 -14.05 -0.79 -15.55
C CYS A 19 -12.59 -1.01 -15.15
N GLY A 20 -11.76 0.04 -15.24
CA GLY A 20 -10.39 0.02 -14.76
C GLY A 20 -10.28 -0.26 -13.26
N TRP A 21 -11.17 0.34 -12.46
CA TRP A 21 -11.26 0.06 -11.04
C TRP A 21 -11.63 -1.41 -10.75
N VAL A 22 -12.60 -1.98 -11.47
CA VAL A 22 -12.97 -3.40 -11.33
C VAL A 22 -11.76 -4.29 -11.66
N TYR A 23 -11.12 -4.05 -12.81
CA TYR A 23 -9.95 -4.82 -13.24
C TYR A 23 -8.84 -4.81 -12.18
N GLU A 24 -8.43 -3.63 -11.73
CA GLU A 24 -7.34 -3.52 -10.76
C GLU A 24 -7.72 -4.04 -9.37
N SER A 25 -8.92 -3.70 -8.89
CA SER A 25 -9.37 -4.12 -7.57
C SER A 25 -9.50 -5.64 -7.51
N VAL A 26 -10.03 -6.30 -8.55
CA VAL A 26 -10.09 -7.76 -8.61
C VAL A 26 -8.68 -8.36 -8.64
N LEU A 27 -7.81 -7.88 -9.54
CA LEU A 27 -6.45 -8.40 -9.70
C LEU A 27 -5.66 -8.35 -8.39
N VAL A 28 -5.66 -7.19 -7.73
CA VAL A 28 -4.93 -7.03 -6.46
C VAL A 28 -5.63 -7.76 -5.32
N SER A 29 -6.97 -7.82 -5.32
CA SER A 29 -7.69 -8.56 -4.28
C SER A 29 -7.40 -10.06 -4.29
N VAL A 30 -7.29 -10.64 -5.49
CA VAL A 30 -6.91 -12.05 -5.67
C VAL A 30 -5.46 -12.27 -5.21
N GLN A 31 -4.53 -11.41 -5.62
CA GLN A 31 -3.12 -11.50 -5.21
C GLN A 31 -2.95 -11.38 -3.69
N GLN A 32 -3.72 -10.49 -3.05
CA GLN A 32 -3.64 -10.19 -1.61
C GLN A 32 -4.57 -11.06 -0.76
N ARG A 33 -5.37 -11.95 -1.38
CA ARG A 33 -6.40 -12.79 -0.74
C ARG A 33 -7.32 -12.00 0.20
N ARG A 34 -7.71 -10.80 -0.21
CA ARG A 34 -8.63 -9.91 0.52
C ARG A 34 -9.20 -8.87 -0.44
N PHE A 35 -10.34 -8.30 -0.12
CA PHE A 35 -10.84 -7.17 -0.89
C PHE A 35 -9.91 -5.95 -0.73
N VAL A 36 -9.50 -5.37 -1.86
CA VAL A 36 -8.66 -4.17 -1.95
C VAL A 36 -9.31 -3.21 -2.96
N ASN A 37 -9.70 -2.03 -2.49
CA ASN A 37 -10.16 -0.95 -3.35
C ASN A 37 -8.94 -0.26 -3.99
N ARG A 38 -8.71 -0.46 -5.29
CA ARG A 38 -7.55 0.11 -6.02
C ARG A 38 -7.77 1.53 -6.56
N GLY A 39 -8.94 2.12 -6.34
CA GLY A 39 -9.24 3.49 -6.78
C GLY A 39 -8.34 4.51 -6.10
N PHE A 40 -7.89 5.52 -6.86
CA PHE A 40 -7.29 6.72 -6.29
C PHE A 40 -8.34 7.53 -5.51
N LEU A 41 -9.54 7.63 -6.07
CA LEU A 41 -10.71 8.22 -5.41
C LEU A 41 -11.31 7.25 -4.38
N ASN A 42 -12.14 7.73 -3.46
CA ASN A 42 -12.85 6.87 -2.50
C ASN A 42 -13.87 5.96 -3.19
N GLY A 43 -14.56 6.51 -4.20
CA GLY A 43 -15.47 5.79 -5.06
C GLY A 43 -14.77 4.77 -5.95
N PRO A 44 -15.54 3.90 -6.62
CA PRO A 44 -15.03 2.81 -7.44
C PRO A 44 -14.52 3.31 -8.80
N LEU A 45 -13.60 4.28 -8.80
CA LEU A 45 -13.09 4.91 -10.00
C LEU A 45 -11.56 4.91 -10.02
N CYS A 46 -11.02 4.50 -11.17
CA CYS A 46 -9.62 4.68 -11.52
C CYS A 46 -9.52 5.68 -12.68
N PRO A 47 -9.37 6.99 -12.40
CA PRO A 47 -9.38 8.06 -13.40
C PRO A 47 -8.52 7.83 -14.65
N ILE A 48 -7.33 7.26 -14.48
CA ILE A 48 -6.37 7.07 -15.57
C ILE A 48 -6.92 6.18 -16.70
N TYR A 49 -7.73 5.16 -16.39
CA TYR A 49 -8.34 4.29 -17.40
C TYR A 49 -9.43 5.03 -18.18
N GLY A 50 -10.23 5.85 -17.50
CA GLY A 50 -11.22 6.71 -18.14
C GLY A 50 -10.57 7.70 -19.09
N THR A 51 -9.50 8.36 -18.64
CA THR A 51 -8.72 9.29 -19.45
C THR A 51 -8.12 8.60 -20.66
N GLY A 52 -7.45 7.46 -20.48
CA GLY A 52 -6.82 6.71 -21.58
C GLY A 52 -7.83 6.24 -22.63
N ALA A 53 -8.96 5.69 -22.20
CA ALA A 53 -10.01 5.23 -23.09
C ALA A 53 -10.66 6.38 -23.87
N VAL A 54 -11.03 7.47 -23.20
CA VAL A 54 -11.63 8.64 -23.87
C VAL A 54 -10.64 9.30 -24.83
N LEU A 55 -9.36 9.42 -24.45
CA LEU A 55 -8.33 9.91 -25.37
C LEU A 55 -8.22 9.03 -26.60
N ALA A 56 -8.21 7.70 -26.46
CA ALA A 56 -8.21 6.79 -27.59
C ALA A 56 -9.44 7.01 -28.50
N VAL A 57 -10.64 7.09 -27.92
CA VAL A 57 -11.89 7.33 -28.68
C VAL A 57 -11.85 8.65 -29.46
N VAL A 58 -11.34 9.71 -28.85
CA VAL A 58 -11.25 11.03 -29.50
C VAL A 58 -10.17 11.04 -30.58
N VAL A 59 -9.00 10.43 -30.34
CA VAL A 59 -7.88 10.41 -31.28
C VAL A 59 -8.18 9.54 -32.50
N PHE A 60 -8.82 8.38 -32.31
CA PHE A 60 -9.03 7.38 -33.36
C PHE A 60 -10.42 7.42 -34.00
N GLY A 61 -11.20 8.51 -33.89
CA GLY A 61 -12.62 8.61 -34.25
C GLY A 61 -13.12 8.15 -35.64
N GLY A 62 -12.31 7.42 -36.41
CA GLY A 62 -12.69 6.53 -37.50
C GLY A 62 -11.57 5.61 -38.00
N GLU A 63 -10.40 5.55 -37.33
CA GLU A 63 -9.26 4.72 -37.73
C GLU A 63 -9.56 3.25 -37.42
N ARG A 64 -9.33 2.38 -38.41
CA ARG A 64 -9.63 0.94 -38.29
C ARG A 64 -8.42 0.05 -38.46
N ASN A 65 -7.24 0.61 -38.71
CA ASN A 65 -6.03 -0.18 -38.77
C ASN A 65 -5.58 -0.57 -37.35
N PRO A 66 -5.73 -1.85 -36.93
CA PRO A 66 -5.45 -2.25 -35.56
C PRO A 66 -3.97 -2.08 -35.21
N ALA A 67 -3.05 -2.11 -36.18
CA ALA A 67 -1.63 -1.87 -35.92
C ALA A 67 -1.36 -0.40 -35.55
N VAL A 68 -2.04 0.55 -36.21
CA VAL A 68 -1.93 1.98 -35.89
C VAL A 68 -2.54 2.25 -34.51
N VAL A 69 -3.74 1.71 -34.27
CA VAL A 69 -4.42 1.85 -32.97
C VAL A 69 -3.57 1.26 -31.85
N PHE A 70 -2.98 0.07 -32.05
CA PHE A 70 -2.07 -0.56 -31.10
C PHE A 70 -0.87 0.34 -30.79
N LEU A 71 -0.14 0.81 -31.81
CA LEU A 71 1.09 1.59 -31.60
C LEU A 71 0.81 2.92 -30.92
N VAL A 72 -0.18 3.66 -31.40
CA VAL A 72 -0.53 4.98 -30.84
C VAL A 72 -1.13 4.83 -29.44
N SER A 73 -1.93 3.79 -29.18
CA SER A 73 -2.44 3.51 -27.82
C SER A 73 -1.31 3.07 -26.88
N SER A 74 -0.36 2.27 -27.33
CA SER A 74 0.80 1.84 -26.52
C SER A 74 1.62 3.05 -26.09
N VAL A 75 1.97 3.92 -27.05
CA VAL A 75 2.76 5.14 -26.77
C VAL A 75 1.96 6.14 -25.94
N GLY A 76 0.69 6.37 -26.29
CA GLY A 76 -0.21 7.26 -25.56
C GLY A 76 -0.42 6.83 -24.11
N ALA A 77 -0.61 5.53 -23.86
CA ALA A 77 -0.72 4.97 -22.51
C ALA A 77 0.58 5.16 -21.72
N CYS A 78 1.74 4.92 -22.34
CA CYS A 78 3.04 5.20 -21.70
C CYS A 78 3.20 6.68 -21.32
N ILE A 79 2.82 7.60 -22.20
CA ILE A 79 2.88 9.05 -21.91
C ILE A 79 1.95 9.39 -20.73
N LEU A 80 0.71 8.91 -20.79
CA LEU A 80 -0.29 9.16 -19.76
C LEU A 80 0.14 8.58 -18.40
N GLU A 81 0.59 7.32 -18.37
CA GLU A 81 1.05 6.64 -17.16
C GLU A 81 2.30 7.29 -16.58
N TYR A 82 3.28 7.64 -17.43
CA TYR A 82 4.49 8.32 -16.98
C TYR A 82 4.17 9.70 -16.38
N PHE A 83 3.37 10.50 -17.09
CA PHE A 83 2.98 11.84 -16.63
C PHE A 83 2.16 11.76 -15.34
N THR A 84 1.21 10.82 -15.25
CA THR A 84 0.39 10.64 -14.04
C THR A 84 1.28 10.24 -12.85
N SER A 85 2.19 9.29 -13.06
CA SER A 85 3.14 8.88 -12.02
C SER A 85 4.03 10.05 -11.56
N TRP A 86 4.53 10.86 -12.50
CA TRP A 86 5.34 12.04 -12.20
C TRP A 86 4.55 13.13 -11.46
N ALA A 87 3.35 13.47 -11.94
CA ALA A 87 2.50 14.48 -11.32
C ALA A 87 2.09 14.07 -9.89
N MET A 88 1.75 12.80 -9.68
CA MET A 88 1.43 12.30 -8.33
C MET A 88 2.63 12.33 -7.39
N GLU A 89 3.83 12.07 -7.91
CA GLU A 89 5.06 12.19 -7.11
C GLU A 89 5.36 13.63 -6.74
N GLU A 90 5.17 14.58 -7.66
CA GLU A 90 5.38 16.00 -7.36
C GLU A 90 4.34 16.54 -6.36
N LEU A 91 3.09 16.10 -6.47
CA LEU A 91 1.99 16.58 -5.62
C LEU A 91 1.97 15.94 -4.22
N PHE A 92 2.39 14.68 -4.11
CA PHE A 92 2.22 13.89 -2.88
C PHE A 92 3.51 13.27 -2.35
N HIS A 93 4.65 13.52 -2.99
CA HIS A 93 5.96 12.94 -2.67
C HIS A 93 5.91 11.41 -2.54
N ALA A 94 5.06 10.78 -3.35
CA ALA A 94 4.84 9.35 -3.39
C ALA A 94 4.51 8.86 -4.80
N ARG A 95 4.83 7.61 -5.09
CA ARG A 95 4.46 6.90 -6.32
C ARG A 95 3.56 5.74 -5.98
N TRP A 96 2.48 5.58 -6.74
CA TRP A 96 1.43 4.58 -6.48
C TRP A 96 1.74 3.18 -7.00
N TRP A 97 2.62 3.12 -7.98
CA TRP A 97 3.11 1.89 -8.57
C TRP A 97 4.60 2.03 -8.86
N ASP A 98 5.25 0.88 -8.95
CA ASP A 98 6.65 0.76 -9.31
C ASP A 98 6.88 -0.48 -10.18
N TYR A 99 7.43 -0.25 -11.36
CA TYR A 99 7.84 -1.23 -12.35
C TYR A 99 9.36 -1.41 -12.45
N SER A 100 10.14 -0.95 -11.46
CA SER A 100 11.61 -1.09 -11.45
C SER A 100 12.09 -2.55 -11.62
N HIS A 101 11.26 -3.53 -11.25
CA HIS A 101 11.55 -4.96 -11.40
C HIS A 101 11.19 -5.53 -12.79
N PHE A 102 10.57 -4.75 -13.68
CA PHE A 102 10.21 -5.18 -15.02
C PHE A 102 11.31 -4.81 -16.02
N ARG A 103 11.49 -5.64 -17.05
CA ARG A 103 12.40 -5.34 -18.15
C ARG A 103 11.89 -4.17 -18.98
N PHE A 104 12.83 -3.39 -19.53
CA PHE A 104 12.55 -2.21 -20.33
C PHE A 104 11.63 -1.22 -19.60
N ASN A 105 11.87 -1.00 -18.30
CA ASN A 105 11.20 0.03 -17.54
C ASN A 105 11.90 1.38 -17.71
N LEU A 106 11.14 2.47 -17.55
CA LEU A 106 11.67 3.83 -17.51
C LEU A 106 11.39 4.44 -16.14
N ASN A 107 12.44 4.65 -15.35
CA ASN A 107 12.40 5.18 -13.97
C ASN A 107 11.41 4.43 -13.04
N GLY A 108 11.08 3.17 -13.37
CA GLY A 108 10.04 2.40 -12.69
C GLY A 108 8.61 2.91 -12.88
N ARG A 109 8.34 3.89 -13.76
CA ARG A 109 6.99 4.46 -13.96
C ARG A 109 6.16 3.75 -15.01
N ILE A 110 6.82 3.27 -16.06
CA ILE A 110 6.23 2.52 -17.17
C ILE A 110 7.15 1.36 -17.54
N CYS A 111 6.63 0.37 -18.25
CA CYS A 111 7.43 -0.73 -18.80
C CYS A 111 6.87 -1.24 -20.13
N LEU A 112 7.71 -1.95 -20.90
CA LEU A 112 7.30 -2.50 -22.21
C LEU A 112 6.10 -3.45 -22.13
N LEU A 113 6.03 -4.26 -21.08
CA LEU A 113 4.88 -5.15 -20.87
C LEU A 113 3.58 -4.35 -20.72
N GLY A 114 3.62 -3.27 -19.94
CA GLY A 114 2.49 -2.34 -19.81
C GLY A 114 2.12 -1.73 -21.16
N ALA A 115 3.10 -1.24 -21.91
CA ALA A 115 2.89 -0.67 -23.25
C ALA A 115 2.13 -1.63 -24.17
N ILE A 116 2.54 -2.91 -24.23
CA ILE A 116 1.91 -3.93 -25.06
C ILE A 116 0.48 -4.22 -24.59
N VAL A 117 0.27 -4.39 -23.28
CA VAL A 117 -1.06 -4.68 -22.71
C VAL A 117 -2.02 -3.52 -22.98
N PHE A 118 -1.59 -2.28 -22.78
CA PHE A 118 -2.42 -1.11 -23.06
C PHE A 118 -2.62 -0.86 -24.56
N GLY A 119 -1.65 -1.22 -25.41
CA GLY A 119 -1.81 -1.24 -26.85
C GLY A 119 -2.94 -2.18 -27.30
N ILE A 120 -2.92 -3.43 -26.83
CA ILE A 120 -3.99 -4.41 -27.11
C ILE A 120 -5.32 -3.91 -26.54
N GLY A 121 -5.31 -3.37 -25.32
CA GLY A 121 -6.48 -2.77 -24.69
C GLY A 121 -7.08 -1.63 -25.51
N GLY A 122 -6.24 -0.77 -26.09
CA GLY A 122 -6.65 0.32 -26.97
C GLY A 122 -7.38 -0.18 -28.22
N VAL A 123 -6.83 -1.20 -28.88
CA VAL A 123 -7.49 -1.87 -30.03
C VAL A 123 -8.84 -2.44 -29.61
N ALA A 124 -8.89 -3.19 -28.51
CA ALA A 124 -10.13 -3.77 -28.01
C ALA A 124 -11.18 -2.70 -27.65
N ILE A 125 -10.76 -1.58 -27.05
CA ILE A 125 -11.65 -0.49 -26.71
C ILE A 125 -12.21 0.17 -27.97
N VAL A 126 -11.34 0.56 -28.91
CA VAL A 126 -11.75 1.33 -30.09
C VAL A 126 -12.59 0.48 -31.06
N ASP A 127 -12.11 -0.72 -31.39
CA ASP A 127 -12.72 -1.54 -32.45
C ASP A 127 -13.89 -2.39 -31.94
N VAL A 128 -13.81 -2.82 -30.68
CA VAL A 128 -14.83 -3.70 -30.10
C VAL A 128 -15.73 -2.91 -29.18
N ILE A 129 -15.25 -2.44 -28.01
CA ILE A 129 -16.08 -2.03 -26.86
C ILE A 129 -16.80 -0.69 -27.07
N GLN A 130 -16.12 0.31 -27.63
CA GLN A 130 -16.66 1.66 -27.77
C GLN A 130 -17.91 1.69 -28.67
N PRO A 131 -17.98 0.98 -29.81
CA PRO A 131 -19.20 0.86 -30.59
C PRO A 131 -20.44 0.43 -29.79
N GLN A 132 -20.33 -0.55 -28.87
CA GLN A 132 -21.49 -0.94 -28.05
C GLN A 132 -21.75 0.07 -26.94
N VAL A 133 -20.71 0.61 -26.29
CA VAL A 133 -20.88 1.66 -25.27
C VAL A 133 -21.60 2.85 -25.87
N ALA A 134 -21.16 3.36 -27.02
CA ALA A 134 -21.81 4.46 -27.72
C ALA A 134 -23.27 4.14 -28.10
N ARG A 135 -23.56 2.91 -28.56
CA ARG A 135 -24.93 2.47 -28.85
C ARG A 135 -25.79 2.50 -27.59
N VAL A 136 -25.28 2.00 -26.46
CA VAL A 136 -26.02 2.00 -25.19
C VAL A 136 -26.24 3.41 -24.67
N THR A 137 -25.21 4.25 -24.68
CA THR A 137 -25.34 5.65 -24.23
C THR A 137 -26.32 6.43 -25.10
N ALA A 138 -26.36 6.17 -26.41
CA ALA A 138 -27.30 6.82 -27.32
C ALA A 138 -28.78 6.40 -27.12
N MET A 139 -29.04 5.28 -26.44
CA MET A 139 -30.40 4.87 -26.07
C MET A 139 -30.92 5.58 -24.82
N ILE A 140 -30.07 6.31 -24.10
CA ILE A 140 -30.45 7.01 -22.86
C ILE A 140 -31.18 8.30 -23.24
N PRO A 141 -32.36 8.59 -22.63
CA PRO A 141 -33.05 9.86 -22.85
C PRO A 141 -32.16 11.06 -22.50
N LEU A 142 -32.21 12.13 -23.32
CA LEU A 142 -31.36 13.31 -23.15
C LEU A 142 -31.46 13.94 -21.75
N VAL A 143 -32.67 14.04 -21.20
CA VAL A 143 -32.89 14.57 -19.85
C VAL A 143 -32.11 13.75 -18.80
N LEU A 144 -32.07 12.43 -18.95
CA LEU A 144 -31.36 11.56 -18.03
C LEU A 144 -29.84 11.70 -18.17
N ILE A 145 -29.32 11.91 -19.39
CA ILE A 145 -27.89 12.21 -19.62
C ILE A 145 -27.48 13.48 -18.86
N HIS A 146 -28.23 14.58 -19.03
CA HIS A 146 -27.94 15.84 -18.35
C HIS A 146 -27.96 15.69 -16.81
N VAL A 147 -28.98 15.01 -16.27
CA VAL A 147 -29.11 14.76 -14.83
C VAL A 147 -27.97 13.88 -14.31
N MET A 148 -27.65 12.78 -15.00
CA MET A 148 -26.53 11.90 -14.63
C MET A 148 -25.21 12.64 -14.62
N CYS A 149 -24.93 13.44 -15.66
CA CYS A 149 -23.73 14.27 -15.74
C CYS A 149 -23.62 15.24 -14.56
N ALA A 150 -24.71 15.96 -14.25
CA ALA A 150 -24.72 16.90 -13.13
C ALA A 150 -24.47 16.20 -11.78
N VAL A 151 -25.17 15.09 -11.52
CA VAL A 151 -25.04 14.33 -10.27
C VAL A 151 -23.63 13.75 -10.13
N PHE A 152 -23.11 13.09 -11.18
CA PHE A 152 -21.79 12.49 -11.11
C PHE A 152 -20.67 13.52 -11.07
N LEU A 153 -20.82 14.68 -11.71
CA LEU A 153 -19.86 15.77 -11.62
C LEU A 153 -19.74 16.27 -10.18
N VAL A 154 -20.85 16.48 -9.48
CA VAL A 154 -20.81 16.85 -8.06
C VAL A 154 -20.17 15.74 -7.23
N ALA A 155 -20.59 14.48 -7.43
CA ALA A 155 -20.07 13.35 -6.66
C ALA A 155 -18.56 13.17 -6.83
N ILE A 156 -18.05 13.17 -8.07
CA ILE A 156 -16.61 13.01 -8.34
C ILE A 156 -15.81 14.20 -7.83
N THR A 157 -16.37 15.41 -7.87
CA THR A 157 -15.70 16.61 -7.36
C THR A 157 -15.55 16.54 -5.85
N VAL A 158 -16.62 16.19 -5.13
CA VAL A 158 -16.58 16.01 -3.67
C VAL A 158 -15.57 14.92 -3.30
N ASP A 159 -15.61 13.78 -3.99
CA ASP A 159 -14.68 12.68 -3.73
C ASP A 159 -13.21 13.07 -4.02
N ALA A 160 -12.95 13.76 -5.13
CA ALA A 160 -11.63 14.25 -5.46
C ALA A 160 -11.11 15.23 -4.40
N VAL A 161 -11.92 16.18 -3.95
CA VAL A 161 -11.55 17.12 -2.89
C VAL A 161 -11.24 16.39 -1.59
N VAL A 162 -12.12 15.50 -1.13
CA VAL A 162 -11.88 14.71 0.09
C VAL A 162 -10.64 13.85 -0.04
N THR A 163 -10.41 13.25 -1.21
CA THR A 163 -9.24 12.42 -1.48
C THR A 163 -7.95 13.21 -1.43
N VAL A 164 -7.89 14.37 -2.09
CA VAL A 164 -6.70 15.23 -2.17
C VAL A 164 -6.39 15.84 -0.80
N VAL A 165 -7.39 16.43 -0.14
CA VAL A 165 -7.22 16.99 1.22
C VAL A 165 -6.77 15.91 2.20
N GLY A 166 -7.31 14.70 2.07
CA GLY A 166 -6.94 13.59 2.94
C GLY A 166 -5.51 13.07 2.75
N ILE A 167 -4.85 13.34 1.61
CA ILE A 167 -3.53 12.78 1.30
C ILE A 167 -2.42 13.83 1.19
N VAL A 168 -2.74 15.13 1.12
CA VAL A 168 -1.74 16.19 0.94
C VAL A 168 -0.63 16.18 2.01
N ASP A 169 -0.97 15.87 3.27
CA ASP A 169 0.00 15.81 4.39
C ASP A 169 0.61 14.41 4.60
N PHE A 170 0.64 13.55 3.58
CA PHE A 170 1.13 12.17 3.71
C PHE A 170 2.59 12.07 4.16
N GLU A 171 3.47 12.94 3.65
CA GLU A 171 4.89 12.96 4.07
C GLU A 171 5.04 13.31 5.55
N LYS A 172 4.33 14.33 6.03
CA LYS A 172 4.33 14.72 7.46
C LYS A 172 3.84 13.58 8.34
N SER A 173 2.80 12.86 7.91
CA SER A 173 2.32 11.66 8.62
C SER A 173 3.38 10.56 8.68
N LEU A 174 4.17 10.36 7.61
CA LEU A 174 5.30 9.42 7.62
C LEU A 174 6.41 9.85 8.59
N GLU A 175 6.74 11.14 8.64
CA GLU A 175 7.75 11.68 9.58
C GLU A 175 7.31 11.54 11.04
N GLN A 176 6.05 11.85 11.34
CA GLN A 176 5.46 11.67 12.67
C GLN A 176 5.48 10.20 13.09
N PHE A 177 5.13 9.30 12.18
CA PHE A 177 5.20 7.86 12.44
C PHE A 177 6.63 7.40 12.71
N GLN A 178 7.60 7.82 11.88
CA GLN A 178 9.01 7.46 12.06
C GLN A 178 9.56 7.96 13.40
N THR A 179 9.25 9.21 13.77
CA THR A 179 9.68 9.79 15.05
C THR A 179 9.10 9.03 16.23
N ALA A 180 7.82 8.62 16.15
CA ALA A 180 7.18 7.82 17.17
C ALA A 180 7.82 6.42 17.29
N VAL A 181 8.06 5.74 16.16
CA VAL A 181 8.69 4.42 16.13
C VAL A 181 10.13 4.46 16.65
N ALA A 182 10.92 5.47 16.27
CA ALA A 182 12.28 5.64 16.77
C ALA A 182 12.30 5.79 18.29
N LYS A 183 11.43 6.66 18.85
CA LYS A 183 11.30 6.85 20.30
C LYS A 183 10.97 5.56 21.04
N TYR A 184 10.08 4.73 20.49
CA TYR A 184 9.79 3.43 21.08
C TYR A 184 10.98 2.47 20.92
N GLY A 185 11.60 2.41 19.75
CA GLY A 185 12.79 1.59 19.49
C GLY A 185 13.91 1.84 20.49
N ASP A 186 14.22 3.11 20.76
CA ASP A 186 15.25 3.51 21.72
C ASP A 186 14.87 3.11 23.15
N ALA A 187 13.63 3.40 23.59
CA ALA A 187 13.15 3.04 24.92
C ALA A 187 13.16 1.51 25.16
N PHE A 188 12.80 0.72 24.15
CA PHE A 188 12.87 -0.74 24.21
C PHE A 188 14.32 -1.24 24.15
N GLY A 189 15.20 -0.58 23.39
CA GLY A 189 16.62 -0.86 23.35
C GLY A 189 17.28 -0.71 24.71
N GLU A 190 17.09 0.44 25.36
CA GLU A 190 17.57 0.70 26.72
C GLU A 190 17.01 -0.29 27.74
N MET A 191 15.72 -0.61 27.66
CA MET A 191 15.11 -1.59 28.57
C MET A 191 15.69 -2.99 28.36
N ARG A 192 15.92 -3.38 27.10
CA ARG A 192 16.55 -4.67 26.77
C ARG A 192 17.99 -4.75 27.25
N GLU A 193 18.76 -3.67 27.12
CA GLU A 193 20.13 -3.59 27.64
C GLU A 193 20.16 -3.73 29.16
N LYS A 194 19.33 -2.96 29.88
CA LYS A 194 19.20 -3.07 31.35
C LYS A 194 18.80 -4.47 31.80
N VAL A 195 17.88 -5.12 31.09
CA VAL A 195 17.48 -6.51 31.38
C VAL A 195 18.64 -7.48 31.08
N GLY A 196 19.39 -7.24 30.00
CA GLY A 196 20.56 -8.01 29.62
C GLY A 196 21.68 -7.93 30.66
N ASP A 197 21.98 -6.72 31.14
CA ASP A 197 23.00 -6.48 32.17
C ASP A 197 22.61 -7.11 33.50
N ALA A 198 21.36 -6.88 33.96
CA ALA A 198 20.85 -7.52 35.17
C ALA A 198 20.88 -9.05 35.07
N MET A 199 20.64 -9.61 33.87
CA MET A 199 20.76 -11.04 33.61
C MET A 199 22.23 -11.50 33.64
N GLY A 200 23.15 -10.76 33.04
CA GLY A 200 24.58 -11.02 33.09
C GLY A 200 25.09 -11.08 34.53
N GLU A 201 24.70 -10.11 35.36
CA GLU A 201 25.03 -10.09 36.79
C GLU A 201 24.42 -11.26 37.55
N ALA A 202 23.13 -11.55 37.35
CA ALA A 202 22.45 -12.63 38.04
C ALA A 202 23.03 -14.00 37.67
N THR A 203 23.39 -14.19 36.40
CA THR A 203 24.01 -15.43 35.89
C THR A 203 25.44 -15.57 36.40
N GLY A 204 26.21 -14.47 36.43
CA GLY A 204 27.54 -14.42 37.02
C GLY A 204 27.52 -14.79 38.51
N ARG A 205 26.61 -14.19 39.29
CA ARG A 205 26.43 -14.54 40.72
C ARG A 205 26.01 -15.99 40.92
N ALA A 206 25.13 -16.53 40.08
CA ALA A 206 24.73 -17.93 40.15
C ALA A 206 25.90 -18.88 39.83
N ALA A 207 26.74 -18.53 38.84
CA ALA A 207 27.93 -19.28 38.50
C ALA A 207 28.99 -19.25 39.61
N GLU A 208 29.23 -18.08 40.23
CA GLU A 208 30.11 -17.97 41.41
C GLU A 208 29.60 -18.81 42.59
N LEU A 209 28.30 -18.76 42.87
CA LEU A 209 27.70 -19.53 43.96
C LEU A 209 27.81 -21.03 43.69
N ALA A 210 27.59 -21.47 42.45
CA ALA A 210 27.77 -22.85 42.03
C ALA A 210 29.25 -23.29 42.10
N ALA A 211 30.19 -22.44 41.69
CA ALA A 211 31.62 -22.70 41.78
C ALA A 211 32.10 -22.77 43.24
N GLY A 212 31.63 -21.88 44.10
CA GLY A 212 31.91 -21.90 45.55
C GLY A 212 31.34 -23.14 46.23
N VAL A 213 30.14 -23.57 45.85
CA VAL A 213 29.56 -24.83 46.31
C VAL A 213 30.34 -26.03 45.78
N ALA A 214 30.76 -26.05 44.50
CA ALA A 214 31.59 -27.13 43.96
C ALA A 214 32.97 -27.22 44.63
N ALA A 215 33.59 -26.08 44.94
CA ALA A 215 34.84 -26.00 45.68
C ALA A 215 34.69 -26.45 47.14
N GLY A 216 33.55 -26.17 47.78
CA GLY A 216 33.22 -26.66 49.12
C GLY A 216 32.69 -28.10 49.17
N ALA A 217 32.15 -28.61 48.06
CA ALA A 217 31.54 -29.95 47.95
C ALA A 217 32.55 -31.07 47.70
N ASN A 218 33.84 -30.85 48.00
CA ASN A 218 34.77 -31.94 48.28
C ASN A 218 34.66 -32.47 49.73
N GLU A 219 33.72 -31.96 50.55
CA GLU A 219 33.58 -32.42 51.94
C GLU A 219 32.22 -32.97 52.36
N ARG A 220 31.08 -32.66 51.71
CA ARG A 220 29.77 -33.24 52.08
C ARG A 220 28.84 -33.41 50.88
N LEU A 221 28.56 -34.67 50.51
CA LEU A 221 27.73 -35.06 49.37
C LEU A 221 26.23 -34.87 49.60
N GLY A 222 25.54 -34.49 48.51
CA GLY A 222 24.24 -35.07 48.13
C GLY A 222 23.02 -34.14 48.21
N GLY A 223 22.77 -33.32 47.19
CA GLY A 223 21.42 -32.73 47.01
C GLY A 223 21.31 -31.46 46.17
N VAL A 224 22.42 -30.79 45.87
CA VAL A 224 22.38 -29.42 45.30
C VAL A 224 22.14 -29.32 43.78
N PRO A 225 22.54 -30.27 42.90
CA PRO A 225 22.48 -30.05 41.45
C PRO A 225 21.07 -29.79 40.89
N GLY A 226 20.03 -30.43 41.44
CA GLY A 226 18.66 -30.33 40.94
C GLY A 226 18.01 -28.96 41.18
N LYS A 227 18.20 -28.37 42.37
CA LYS A 227 17.64 -27.06 42.70
C LYS A 227 18.24 -25.92 41.88
N VAL A 228 19.53 -26.01 41.53
CA VAL A 228 20.18 -25.01 40.67
C VAL A 228 19.64 -25.10 39.25
N GLY A 229 19.44 -26.31 38.71
CA GLY A 229 18.83 -26.53 37.40
C GLY A 229 17.38 -26.04 37.30
N GLU A 230 16.54 -26.31 38.30
CA GLU A 230 15.16 -25.79 38.36
C GLU A 230 15.12 -24.26 38.46
N THR A 231 15.93 -23.67 39.34
CA THR A 231 15.95 -22.20 39.50
C THR A 231 16.44 -21.48 38.24
N ILE A 232 17.39 -22.09 37.52
CA ILE A 232 17.85 -21.57 36.21
C ILE A 232 16.77 -21.76 35.15
N GLY A 233 16.11 -22.92 35.09
CA GLY A 233 15.02 -23.18 34.15
C GLY A 233 13.82 -22.25 34.34
N GLU A 234 13.44 -21.98 35.59
CA GLU A 234 12.33 -21.10 35.96
C GLU A 234 12.65 -19.62 35.67
N LYS A 235 13.88 -19.19 35.98
CA LYS A 235 14.35 -17.84 35.60
C LYS A 235 14.43 -17.68 34.08
N VAL A 236 15.04 -18.63 33.36
CA VAL A 236 15.16 -18.57 31.89
C VAL A 236 13.79 -18.62 31.21
N GLY A 237 12.86 -19.44 31.71
CA GLY A 237 11.48 -19.50 31.23
C GLY A 237 10.69 -18.21 31.46
N GLY A 238 10.82 -17.61 32.65
CA GLY A 238 10.25 -16.30 32.98
C GLY A 238 10.80 -15.17 32.09
N THR A 239 12.10 -15.19 31.78
CA THR A 239 12.72 -14.20 30.89
C THR A 239 12.28 -14.37 29.44
N TRP A 240 12.05 -15.60 28.98
CA TRP A 240 11.53 -15.85 27.63
C TRP A 240 10.09 -15.34 27.47
N HIS A 241 9.27 -15.49 28.52
CA HIS A 241 7.96 -14.86 28.62
C HIS A 241 8.06 -13.33 28.61
N SER A 242 8.98 -12.75 29.40
CA SER A 242 9.23 -11.31 29.44
C SER A 242 9.65 -10.73 28.09
N GLY A 243 10.55 -11.40 27.36
CA GLY A 243 10.95 -11.00 26.01
C GLY A 243 9.82 -11.06 24.99
N ARG A 244 8.94 -12.08 25.10
CA ARG A 244 7.75 -12.21 24.24
C ARG A 244 6.71 -11.12 24.54
N GLU A 245 6.48 -10.81 25.81
CA GLU A 245 5.60 -9.72 26.26
C GLU A 245 6.12 -8.36 25.80
N MET A 246 7.44 -8.13 25.90
CA MET A 246 8.10 -6.92 25.43
C MET A 246 7.94 -6.75 23.90
N SER A 247 8.04 -7.84 23.14
CA SER A 247 7.79 -7.82 21.70
C SER A 247 6.33 -7.50 21.36
N THR A 248 5.36 -8.02 22.13
CA THR A 248 3.94 -7.69 21.92
C THR A 248 3.61 -6.24 22.27
N GLU A 249 4.17 -5.71 23.35
CA GLU A 249 3.99 -4.30 23.75
C GLU A 249 4.57 -3.36 22.69
N LEU A 250 5.78 -3.64 22.17
CA LEU A 250 6.37 -2.87 21.07
C LEU A 250 5.44 -2.83 19.85
N MET A 251 4.86 -3.97 19.49
CA MET A 251 3.95 -4.07 18.34
C MET A 251 2.63 -3.31 18.56
N LEU A 252 2.11 -3.29 19.79
CA LEU A 252 0.95 -2.47 20.16
C LEU A 252 1.27 -0.97 20.06
N ARG A 253 2.43 -0.54 20.54
CA ARG A 253 2.88 0.86 20.41
C ARG A 253 3.07 1.30 18.96
N ILE A 254 3.63 0.44 18.11
CA ILE A 254 3.75 0.70 16.67
C ILE A 254 2.36 0.84 16.04
N ARG A 255 1.41 -0.01 16.42
CA ARG A 255 0.02 0.08 15.94
C ARG A 255 -0.64 1.38 16.38
N GLU A 256 -0.45 1.81 17.62
CA GLU A 256 -0.95 3.08 18.15
C GLU A 256 -0.32 4.28 17.43
N ALA A 257 1.00 4.25 17.19
CA ALA A 257 1.71 5.26 16.43
C ALA A 257 1.18 5.38 15.00
N ALA A 258 0.95 4.26 14.33
CA ALA A 258 0.32 4.27 13.00
C ALA A 258 -1.12 4.80 13.07
N ALA A 259 -1.83 4.51 14.16
CA ALA A 259 -3.19 4.96 14.36
C ALA A 259 -3.30 6.45 14.73
N SER A 260 -2.26 7.06 15.28
CA SER A 260 -2.22 8.49 15.56
C SER A 260 -1.68 9.29 14.37
N ALA A 261 -0.68 8.77 13.67
CA ALA A 261 0.01 9.49 12.59
C ALA A 261 -0.78 9.55 11.28
N PHE A 262 -1.51 8.48 10.93
CA PHE A 262 -2.20 8.40 9.64
C PHE A 262 -3.72 8.56 9.79
N ASN A 263 -4.30 9.43 8.97
CA ASN A 263 -5.75 9.53 8.85
C ASN A 263 -6.35 8.35 8.06
N ARG A 264 -7.68 8.26 8.03
CA ARG A 264 -8.39 7.15 7.35
C ARG A 264 -8.04 7.05 5.87
N GLN A 265 -7.87 8.18 5.19
CA GLN A 265 -7.55 8.24 3.77
C GLN A 265 -6.16 7.68 3.50
N GLN A 266 -5.14 8.16 4.20
CA GLN A 266 -3.75 7.71 4.05
C GLN A 266 -3.61 6.21 4.33
N ARG A 267 -4.26 5.69 5.38
CA ARG A 267 -4.27 4.25 5.67
C ARG A 267 -4.89 3.43 4.54
N ARG A 268 -5.99 3.92 3.96
CA ARG A 268 -6.59 3.30 2.77
C ARG A 268 -5.57 3.23 1.65
N MET A 269 -4.89 4.33 1.35
CA MET A 269 -3.91 4.41 0.27
C MET A 269 -2.73 3.45 0.45
N ILE A 270 -2.16 3.37 1.66
CA ILE A 270 -1.07 2.42 1.98
C ILE A 270 -1.52 0.97 1.72
N VAL A 271 -2.75 0.64 2.07
CA VAL A 271 -3.36 -0.69 1.88
C VAL A 271 -3.71 -0.97 0.41
N SER A 272 -4.26 0.03 -0.28
CA SER A 272 -4.73 -0.03 -1.66
C SER A 272 -3.60 -0.13 -2.67
N PHE A 273 -2.43 0.41 -2.35
CA PHE A 273 -1.27 0.43 -3.24
C PHE A 273 -0.11 -0.31 -2.60
N PRO A 274 -0.01 -1.65 -2.76
CA PRO A 274 1.07 -2.46 -2.14
C PRO A 274 2.46 -2.09 -2.62
N ARG A 275 2.57 -1.50 -3.82
CA ARG A 275 3.81 -0.99 -4.39
C ARG A 275 3.92 0.54 -4.29
N LEU A 276 3.14 1.18 -3.41
CA LEU A 276 3.34 2.59 -3.08
C LEU A 276 4.78 2.76 -2.57
N LYS A 277 5.48 3.74 -3.11
CA LYS A 277 6.81 4.19 -2.67
C LYS A 277 6.76 5.64 -2.24
N ALA A 278 7.37 5.98 -1.11
CA ALA A 278 7.57 7.37 -0.71
C ALA A 278 8.90 7.89 -1.26
N THR A 279 8.99 9.16 -1.63
CA THR A 279 10.21 9.73 -2.23
C THR A 279 11.36 9.87 -1.22
N ARG A 280 11.04 10.21 0.04
CA ARG A 280 12.03 10.42 1.11
C ARG A 280 12.03 9.33 2.17
N ASN A 281 10.86 8.97 2.68
CA ASN A 281 10.71 8.09 3.85
C ASN A 281 10.22 6.69 3.47
N ASP A 282 10.76 6.10 2.38
CA ASP A 282 10.31 4.80 1.89
C ASP A 282 10.58 3.68 2.90
N GLU A 283 11.73 3.72 3.59
CA GLU A 283 12.06 2.74 4.64
C GLU A 283 11.00 2.71 5.74
N SER A 284 10.56 3.89 6.21
CA SER A 284 9.51 4.04 7.21
C SER A 284 8.17 3.47 6.72
N LEU A 285 7.84 3.67 5.44
CA LEU A 285 6.65 3.09 4.82
C LEU A 285 6.73 1.55 4.75
N GLN A 286 7.91 0.99 4.43
CA GLN A 286 8.09 -0.47 4.43
C GLN A 286 8.02 -1.05 5.84
N GLN A 287 8.65 -0.41 6.84
CA GLN A 287 8.55 -0.82 8.25
C GLN A 287 7.10 -0.83 8.74
N LEU A 288 6.32 0.19 8.39
CA LEU A 288 4.88 0.26 8.70
C LEU A 288 4.12 -0.94 8.11
N ARG A 289 4.39 -1.29 6.84
CA ARG A 289 3.75 -2.42 6.18
C ARG A 289 4.12 -3.74 6.83
N GLU A 290 5.39 -3.95 7.11
CA GLU A 290 5.87 -5.16 7.78
C GLU A 290 5.23 -5.31 9.16
N ALA A 291 5.13 -4.21 9.92
CA ALA A 291 4.46 -4.21 11.22
C ALA A 291 2.98 -4.61 11.08
N PHE A 292 2.25 -4.03 10.11
CA PHE A 292 0.86 -4.41 9.86
C PHE A 292 0.70 -5.86 9.39
N GLU A 293 1.62 -6.38 8.60
CA GLU A 293 1.58 -7.77 8.14
C GLU A 293 1.87 -8.74 9.29
N LYS A 294 2.86 -8.45 10.15
CA LYS A 294 3.17 -9.24 11.35
C LYS A 294 1.98 -9.27 12.31
N LEU A 295 1.37 -8.11 12.62
CA LEU A 295 0.16 -8.02 13.45
C LEU A 295 -0.99 -8.87 12.92
N ARG A 296 -1.12 -8.94 11.59
CA ARG A 296 -2.16 -9.75 10.96
C ARG A 296 -1.88 -11.25 11.05
N ARG A 297 -0.61 -11.67 10.97
CA ARG A 297 -0.22 -13.07 11.11
C ARG A 297 -0.31 -13.55 12.57
N SER A 298 -0.04 -12.68 13.54
CA SER A 298 -0.11 -13.02 14.97
C SER A 298 -1.53 -13.07 15.55
N GLY A 299 -2.52 -12.48 14.86
CA GLY A 299 -3.93 -12.50 15.24
C GLY A 299 -4.77 -13.60 14.57
N ARG A 300 -4.14 -14.52 13.83
CA ARG A 300 -4.73 -15.76 13.31
C ARG A 300 -4.12 -16.94 14.05
#